data_AF-A0A7J7JFT7-F1
#
_entry.id   AF-A0A7J7JFT7-F1
#
_cell.length_a   1.000
_cell.length_b   1.000
_cell.length_c   1.000
_cell.angle_alpha   90.00
_cell.angle_beta   90.00
_cell.angle_gamma   90.00
#
_symmetry.space_group_name_H-M   'P 1'
#
loop_
_entity.id
_entity.type
_entity.pdbx_description
1 polymer ?
#
loop_
_entity_poly.entity_id
_entity_poly.type
_entity_poly.pdbx_seq_one_letter_code
_entity_poly.pdbx_strand_id
1 'polypeptide(L)'
;MANVGSSNKVCKQAHIKLEVVLFMYLWSIEIESVLTAMSCFEFLCEEADILYCGDEQVIHLHLPNYAVYQEIASAYKDLTTGRAALQKKIMPMLRKIGEPTDGNKQAWNTTFTKIWKKSTDFLQHFPHKVDGGMTMKKRAHTQNEHELDDQLHEWVNMTGFLLALGSVCLVKSERSSDTQYCPVTEFISHLLKLLVCNNDKFGPQIQTHVKDLVANELNPAIYPILFEQIKLDVIVNEVNTQYIENVIFIMKVIMVQYKSDEGGEHLGQTTIEPLMLSIVRYVRYLGDEPDDIKIKTKLCNLVKVMMSRRDDLTFRQEMKFRNKLVEYLTGTL
;
A
#
# COMPACT_ATOMS: atom_id res chain seq x y z
N MET A 1 -28.77 27.49 28.03
CA MET A 1 -27.34 27.46 27.59
C MET A 1 -26.52 26.35 28.29
N ALA A 2 -27.06 25.14 28.52
CA ALA A 2 -26.29 24.03 29.12
C ALA A 2 -26.01 22.85 28.15
N ASN A 3 -26.67 22.81 26.98
CA ASN A 3 -26.58 21.69 26.02
C ASN A 3 -25.68 21.95 24.79
N VAL A 4 -25.10 23.13 24.65
CA VAL A 4 -24.26 23.46 23.47
C VAL A 4 -22.95 22.67 23.49
N GLY A 5 -22.39 22.39 24.67
CA GLY A 5 -21.14 21.63 24.82
C GLY A 5 -21.28 20.11 24.68
N SER A 6 -22.41 19.52 25.08
CA SER A 6 -22.67 18.08 24.94
C SER A 6 -23.06 17.73 23.51
N SER A 7 -23.88 18.56 22.87
CA SER A 7 -24.25 18.42 21.45
C SER A 7 -23.00 18.43 20.56
N ASN A 8 -22.04 19.34 20.82
CA ASN A 8 -20.83 19.45 20.03
C ASN A 8 -19.93 18.17 20.12
N LYS A 9 -19.78 17.59 21.32
CA LYS A 9 -19.05 16.32 21.49
C LYS A 9 -19.73 15.15 20.78
N VAL A 10 -21.06 15.07 20.82
CA VAL A 10 -21.83 14.03 20.14
C VAL A 10 -21.73 14.19 18.63
N CYS A 11 -21.87 15.41 18.10
CA CYS A 11 -21.69 15.70 16.67
C CYS A 11 -20.28 15.33 16.19
N LYS A 12 -19.24 15.71 16.93
CA LYS A 12 -17.86 15.34 16.60
C LYS A 12 -17.68 13.81 16.57
N GLN A 13 -18.23 13.10 17.55
CA GLN A 13 -18.13 11.64 17.59
C GLN A 13 -18.91 10.97 16.45
N ALA A 14 -20.08 11.51 16.09
CA ALA A 14 -20.88 11.05 14.97
C ALA A 14 -20.15 11.25 13.63
N HIS A 15 -19.55 12.43 13.43
CA HIS A 15 -18.72 12.73 12.27
C HIS A 15 -17.55 11.75 12.12
N ILE A 16 -16.80 11.51 13.22
CA ILE A 16 -15.72 10.51 13.22
C ILE A 16 -16.24 9.13 12.83
N LYS A 17 -17.39 8.71 13.35
CA LYS A 17 -17.96 7.39 13.02
C LYS A 17 -18.45 7.30 11.58
N LEU A 18 -19.05 8.37 11.06
CA LEU A 18 -19.44 8.47 9.67
C LEU A 18 -18.21 8.33 8.77
N GLU A 19 -17.17 9.15 9.00
CA GLU A 19 -15.92 9.11 8.24
C GLU A 19 -15.30 7.71 8.24
N VAL A 20 -15.27 7.02 9.39
CA VAL A 20 -14.79 5.62 9.48
C VAL A 20 -15.56 4.69 8.55
N VAL A 21 -16.89 4.75 8.57
CA VAL A 21 -17.74 3.89 7.76
C VAL A 21 -17.56 4.20 6.27
N LEU A 22 -17.51 5.48 5.89
CA LEU A 22 -17.30 5.88 4.51
C LEU A 22 -15.99 5.33 3.96
N PHE A 23 -14.88 5.50 4.68
CA PHE A 23 -13.59 4.94 4.26
C PHE A 23 -13.60 3.41 4.16
N MET A 24 -14.25 2.73 5.10
CA MET A 24 -14.33 1.28 5.07
C MET A 24 -15.17 0.76 3.90
N TYR A 25 -16.21 1.49 3.50
CA TYR A 25 -17.04 1.12 2.35
C TYR A 25 -16.31 1.30 1.01
N LEU A 26 -15.32 2.20 0.92
CA LEU A 26 -14.56 2.40 -0.31
C LEU A 26 -13.79 1.15 -0.78
N TRP A 27 -13.41 0.23 0.12
CA TRP A 27 -12.76 -1.03 -0.25
C TRP A 27 -13.73 -2.21 -0.39
N SER A 28 -15.05 -2.00 -0.23
CA SER A 28 -16.04 -3.05 -0.41
C SER A 28 -16.02 -3.66 -1.81
N ILE A 29 -16.32 -4.96 -1.90
CA ILE A 29 -16.54 -5.63 -3.19
C ILE A 29 -17.92 -5.30 -3.78
N GLU A 30 -18.84 -4.79 -2.97
CA GLU A 30 -20.16 -4.36 -3.41
C GLU A 30 -20.10 -2.94 -3.99
N ILE A 31 -20.38 -2.81 -5.30
CA ILE A 31 -20.34 -1.52 -6.00
C ILE A 31 -21.29 -0.51 -5.35
N GLU A 32 -22.50 -0.93 -4.98
CA GLU A 32 -23.50 -0.05 -4.34
C GLU A 32 -22.99 0.54 -3.01
N SER A 33 -22.29 -0.26 -2.20
CA SER A 33 -21.70 0.20 -0.94
C SER A 33 -20.62 1.26 -1.20
N VAL A 34 -19.77 1.05 -2.21
CA VAL A 34 -18.75 2.01 -2.62
C VAL A 34 -19.39 3.31 -3.15
N LEU A 35 -20.36 3.22 -4.06
CA LEU A 35 -21.05 4.38 -4.64
C LEU A 35 -21.81 5.17 -3.57
N THR A 36 -22.47 4.47 -2.64
CA THR A 36 -23.13 5.10 -1.48
C THR A 36 -22.10 5.90 -0.68
N ALA A 37 -20.95 5.31 -0.36
CA ALA A 37 -19.91 6.03 0.38
C ALA A 37 -19.39 7.26 -0.37
N MET A 38 -19.15 7.14 -1.68
CA MET A 38 -18.74 8.27 -2.53
C MET A 38 -19.78 9.39 -2.55
N SER A 39 -21.08 9.07 -2.65
CA SER A 39 -22.15 10.07 -2.55
C SER A 39 -22.22 10.72 -1.16
N CYS A 40 -21.94 9.97 -0.09
CA CYS A 40 -21.92 10.53 1.26
C CYS A 40 -20.74 11.49 1.50
N PHE A 41 -19.63 11.35 0.79
CA PHE A 41 -18.58 12.37 0.79
C PHE A 41 -19.07 13.70 0.18
N GLU A 42 -20.00 13.65 -0.80
CA GLU A 42 -20.64 14.86 -1.34
C GLU A 42 -21.42 15.59 -0.24
N PHE A 43 -22.30 14.88 0.47
CA PHE A 43 -23.07 15.45 1.58
C PHE A 43 -22.19 15.98 2.72
N LEU A 44 -21.05 15.34 2.98
CA LEU A 44 -20.09 15.82 3.97
C LEU A 44 -19.47 17.17 3.59
N CYS A 45 -19.20 17.37 2.30
CA CYS A 45 -18.70 18.63 1.77
C CYS A 45 -19.79 19.71 1.78
N GLU A 46 -21.01 19.37 1.35
CA GLU A 46 -22.16 20.28 1.37
C GLU A 46 -22.49 20.75 2.80
N GLU A 47 -22.43 19.85 3.79
CA GLU A 47 -22.62 20.23 5.20
C GLU A 47 -21.56 21.24 5.66
N ALA A 48 -20.30 21.04 5.29
CA ALA A 48 -19.23 21.97 5.62
C ALA A 48 -19.45 23.34 4.96
N ASP A 49 -19.89 23.38 3.70
CA ASP A 49 -20.18 24.63 2.99
C ASP A 49 -21.31 25.42 3.67
N ILE A 50 -22.35 24.72 4.13
CA ILE A 50 -23.50 25.33 4.84
C ILE A 50 -23.08 25.83 6.23
N LEU A 51 -22.35 25.03 7.01
CA LEU A 51 -21.98 25.38 8.38
C LEU A 51 -20.97 26.52 8.45
N TYR A 52 -20.08 26.61 7.46
CA TYR A 52 -18.97 27.54 7.44
C TYR A 52 -19.09 28.61 6.35
N CYS A 53 -20.26 28.73 5.72
CA CYS A 53 -20.57 29.74 4.71
C CYS A 53 -19.56 29.80 3.54
N GLY A 54 -18.94 28.66 3.19
CA GLY A 54 -17.90 28.60 2.16
C GLY A 54 -16.55 29.23 2.55
N ASP A 55 -16.30 29.52 3.83
CA ASP A 55 -14.98 30.00 4.27
C ASP A 55 -13.96 28.85 4.20
N GLU A 56 -13.11 28.88 3.17
CA GLU A 56 -12.12 27.84 2.89
C GLU A 56 -11.18 27.55 4.07
N GLN A 57 -10.80 28.56 4.87
CA GLN A 57 -9.88 28.36 5.99
C GLN A 57 -10.59 27.63 7.14
N VAL A 58 -11.84 27.98 7.41
CA VAL A 58 -12.64 27.35 8.45
C VAL A 58 -13.04 25.93 8.03
N ILE A 59 -13.39 25.74 6.76
CA ILE A 59 -13.65 24.40 6.19
C ILE A 59 -12.42 23.53 6.34
N HIS A 60 -11.23 24.00 5.94
CA HIS A 60 -9.99 23.23 6.10
C HIS A 60 -9.69 22.89 7.57
N LEU A 61 -10.01 23.77 8.52
CA LEU A 61 -9.82 23.51 9.95
C LEU A 61 -10.70 22.35 10.46
N HIS A 62 -11.91 22.20 9.90
CA HIS A 62 -12.90 21.23 10.35
C HIS A 62 -12.98 19.97 9.48
N LEU A 63 -12.62 20.08 8.19
CA LEU A 63 -12.60 19.03 7.18
C LEU A 63 -11.30 19.14 6.35
N PRO A 64 -10.14 18.78 6.91
CA PRO A 64 -8.84 19.08 6.31
C PRO A 64 -8.58 18.39 4.96
N ASN A 65 -9.33 17.34 4.64
CA ASN A 65 -9.25 16.63 3.35
C ASN A 65 -10.39 17.00 2.39
N TYR A 66 -11.08 18.14 2.59
CA TYR A 66 -12.25 18.58 1.81
C TYR A 66 -12.06 18.44 0.29
N ALA A 67 -10.96 18.95 -0.26
CA ALA A 67 -10.71 18.90 -1.70
C ALA A 67 -10.65 17.46 -2.25
N VAL A 68 -10.06 16.54 -1.50
CA VAL A 68 -10.00 15.13 -1.89
C VAL A 68 -11.37 14.46 -1.73
N TYR A 69 -12.16 14.84 -0.71
CA TYR A 69 -13.52 14.33 -0.53
C TYR A 69 -14.43 14.79 -1.68
N GLN A 70 -14.28 16.02 -2.16
CA GLN A 70 -14.94 16.49 -3.38
C GLN A 70 -14.49 15.71 -4.61
N GLU A 71 -13.21 15.39 -4.76
CA GLU A 71 -12.71 14.57 -5.87
C GLU A 71 -13.36 13.18 -5.86
N ILE A 72 -13.38 12.52 -4.70
CA ILE A 72 -14.04 11.23 -4.49
C ILE A 72 -15.54 11.31 -4.83
N ALA A 73 -16.22 12.36 -4.36
CA ALA A 73 -17.62 12.60 -4.66
C ALA A 73 -17.86 12.86 -6.17
N SER A 74 -17.01 13.63 -6.84
CA SER A 74 -17.20 13.89 -8.28
C SER A 74 -17.09 12.61 -9.12
N ALA A 75 -16.22 11.69 -8.71
CA ALA A 75 -15.92 10.50 -9.48
C ALA A 75 -17.12 9.55 -9.64
N TYR A 76 -18.06 9.50 -8.67
CA TYR A 76 -19.21 8.58 -8.72
C TYR A 76 -20.17 8.85 -9.88
N LYS A 77 -20.21 10.09 -10.38
CA LYS A 77 -21.12 10.52 -11.46
C LYS A 77 -20.73 9.97 -12.82
N ASP A 78 -19.45 9.61 -13.00
CA ASP A 78 -18.87 9.12 -14.26
C ASP A 78 -18.61 7.60 -14.25
N LEU A 79 -19.31 6.86 -13.39
CA LEU A 79 -19.03 5.46 -13.10
C LEU A 79 -20.04 4.50 -13.73
N THR A 80 -19.75 4.05 -14.96
CA THR A 80 -20.38 2.88 -15.61
C THR A 80 -19.43 1.68 -15.69
N THR A 81 -18.53 1.51 -14.71
CA THR A 81 -17.41 0.54 -14.82
C THR A 81 -17.45 -0.52 -13.72
N GLY A 82 -16.99 -1.73 -14.02
CA GLY A 82 -16.95 -2.85 -13.07
C GLY A 82 -16.04 -2.63 -11.85
N ARG A 83 -16.20 -3.49 -10.82
CA ARG A 83 -15.55 -3.40 -9.49
C ARG A 83 -14.05 -3.03 -9.54
N ALA A 84 -13.26 -3.73 -10.34
CA ALA A 84 -11.81 -3.50 -10.43
C ALA A 84 -11.45 -2.11 -11.02
N ALA A 85 -12.22 -1.63 -11.99
CA ALA A 85 -12.01 -0.32 -12.59
C ALA A 85 -12.38 0.81 -11.61
N LEU A 86 -13.43 0.61 -10.82
CA LEU A 86 -13.81 1.51 -9.73
C LEU A 86 -12.70 1.62 -8.69
N GLN A 87 -12.18 0.50 -8.20
CA GLN A 87 -11.06 0.50 -7.25
C GLN A 87 -9.83 1.23 -7.80
N LYS A 88 -9.47 0.98 -9.07
CA LYS A 88 -8.34 1.67 -9.73
C LYS A 88 -8.53 3.19 -9.84
N LYS A 89 -9.77 3.69 -9.89
CA LYS A 89 -10.07 5.13 -9.83
C LYS A 89 -9.94 5.69 -8.40
N ILE A 90 -10.34 4.91 -7.38
CA ILE A 90 -10.34 5.34 -5.98
C ILE A 90 -8.92 5.44 -5.40
N MET A 91 -8.04 4.48 -5.69
CA MET A 91 -6.73 4.40 -5.03
C MET A 91 -5.85 5.66 -5.19
N PRO A 92 -5.75 6.29 -6.39
CA PRO A 92 -5.03 7.56 -6.53
C PRO A 92 -5.60 8.69 -5.68
N MET A 93 -6.92 8.76 -5.50
CA MET A 93 -7.55 9.77 -4.64
C MET A 93 -7.22 9.54 -3.17
N LEU A 94 -7.25 8.27 -2.71
CA LEU A 94 -6.84 7.93 -1.34
C LEU A 94 -5.38 8.30 -1.05
N ARG A 95 -4.47 8.20 -2.03
CA ARG A 95 -3.07 8.63 -1.86
C ARG A 95 -2.91 10.13 -1.62
N LYS A 96 -3.86 10.95 -2.08
CA LYS A 96 -3.84 12.41 -1.87
C LYS A 96 -4.26 12.81 -0.46
N ILE A 97 -4.81 11.88 0.33
CA ILE A 97 -5.20 12.15 1.72
C ILE A 97 -3.93 12.23 2.57
N GLY A 98 -3.50 13.46 2.83
CA GLY A 98 -2.30 13.76 3.60
C GLY A 98 -2.57 14.10 5.07
N GLU A 99 -3.77 14.59 5.39
CA GLU A 99 -4.08 15.11 6.73
C GLU A 99 -4.74 14.04 7.62
N PRO A 100 -4.10 13.65 8.74
CA PRO A 100 -4.65 12.65 9.65
C PRO A 100 -5.87 13.16 10.43
N THR A 101 -7.01 12.51 10.25
CA THR A 101 -8.21 12.69 11.08
C THR A 101 -8.39 11.51 12.03
N ASP A 102 -9.18 11.67 13.09
CA ASP A 102 -9.48 10.54 13.97
C ASP A 102 -10.23 9.42 13.23
N GLY A 103 -11.06 9.76 12.24
CA GLY A 103 -11.82 8.78 11.47
C GLY A 103 -10.98 8.04 10.44
N ASN A 104 -10.14 8.71 9.65
CA ASN A 104 -9.30 8.04 8.66
C ASN A 104 -8.24 7.12 9.33
N LYS A 105 -7.64 7.56 10.44
CA LYS A 105 -6.75 6.72 11.27
C LYS A 105 -7.49 5.53 11.85
N GLN A 106 -8.73 5.71 12.34
CA GLN A 106 -9.52 4.60 12.87
C GLN A 106 -9.93 3.60 11.77
N ALA A 107 -10.29 4.07 10.57
CA ALA A 107 -10.62 3.21 9.43
C ALA A 107 -9.42 2.38 8.99
N TRP A 108 -8.25 3.00 8.83
CA TRP A 108 -7.01 2.30 8.48
C TRP A 108 -6.64 1.26 9.53
N ASN A 109 -6.60 1.65 10.81
CA ASN A 109 -6.24 0.74 11.91
C ASN A 109 -7.23 -0.42 12.05
N THR A 110 -8.53 -0.17 11.92
CA THR A 110 -9.56 -1.22 12.00
C THR A 110 -9.40 -2.20 10.84
N THR A 111 -9.21 -1.69 9.62
CA THR A 111 -9.01 -2.51 8.42
C THR A 111 -7.77 -3.38 8.58
N PHE A 112 -6.62 -2.81 8.95
CA PHE A 112 -5.38 -3.58 9.12
C PHE A 112 -5.47 -4.60 10.26
N THR A 113 -5.80 -4.15 11.47
CA THR A 113 -5.65 -4.96 12.69
C THR A 113 -6.76 -5.99 12.89
N LYS A 114 -8.01 -5.67 12.48
CA LYS A 114 -9.17 -6.53 12.78
C LYS A 114 -9.63 -7.39 11.60
N ILE A 115 -9.44 -6.91 10.37
CA ILE A 115 -10.04 -7.52 9.17
C ILE A 115 -8.95 -8.12 8.30
N TRP A 116 -8.04 -7.29 7.79
CA TRP A 116 -6.99 -7.69 6.85
C TRP A 116 -6.13 -8.81 7.42
N LYS A 117 -5.61 -8.69 8.65
CA LYS A 117 -4.79 -9.76 9.27
C LYS A 117 -5.50 -11.11 9.33
N LYS A 118 -6.81 -11.13 9.63
CA LYS A 118 -7.60 -12.37 9.68
C LYS A 118 -7.83 -12.96 8.29
N SER A 119 -8.12 -12.10 7.32
CA SER A 119 -8.30 -12.52 5.92
C SER A 119 -6.98 -13.05 5.33
N THR A 120 -5.86 -12.36 5.57
CA THR A 120 -4.51 -12.81 5.23
C THR A 120 -4.21 -14.19 5.82
N ASP A 121 -4.44 -14.37 7.13
CA ASP A 121 -4.19 -15.65 7.81
C ASP A 121 -5.01 -16.79 7.21
N PHE A 122 -6.30 -16.55 6.91
CA PHE A 122 -7.17 -17.51 6.25
C PHE A 122 -6.65 -17.90 4.86
N LEU A 123 -6.25 -16.93 4.04
CA LEU A 123 -5.78 -17.18 2.67
C LEU A 123 -4.42 -17.90 2.65
N GLN A 124 -3.49 -17.52 3.54
CA GLN A 124 -2.17 -18.17 3.65
C GLN A 124 -2.27 -19.63 4.10
N HIS A 125 -3.19 -19.93 5.01
CA HIS A 125 -3.35 -21.25 5.61
C HIS A 125 -4.55 -22.02 5.01
N PHE A 126 -5.02 -21.62 3.82
CA PHE A 126 -6.13 -22.30 3.18
C PHE A 126 -5.78 -23.78 2.96
N PRO A 127 -6.65 -24.73 3.37
CA PRO A 127 -6.31 -26.14 3.40
C PRO A 127 -5.99 -26.68 2.00
N HIS A 128 -4.87 -27.39 1.91
CA HIS A 128 -4.47 -28.10 0.70
C HIS A 128 -5.51 -29.18 0.37
N LYS A 129 -5.88 -29.31 -0.91
CA LYS A 129 -6.60 -30.50 -1.40
C LYS A 129 -5.65 -31.69 -1.32
N VAL A 130 -5.69 -32.47 -0.25
CA VAL A 130 -4.93 -33.73 -0.17
C VAL A 130 -5.73 -34.81 -0.88
N ASP A 131 -5.20 -35.33 -1.99
CA ASP A 131 -5.72 -36.54 -2.61
C ASP A 131 -5.55 -37.71 -1.63
N GLY A 132 -6.65 -38.16 -1.02
CA GLY A 132 -6.74 -39.45 -0.32
C GLY A 132 -7.14 -39.46 1.16
N GLY A 133 -7.34 -38.33 1.85
CA GLY A 133 -7.67 -38.31 3.29
C GLY A 133 -9.08 -37.83 3.64
N MET A 134 -9.92 -38.67 4.26
CA MET A 134 -11.32 -38.35 4.60
C MET A 134 -11.51 -37.42 5.82
N THR A 135 -10.46 -36.88 6.43
CA THR A 135 -10.55 -36.24 7.76
C THR A 135 -10.67 -34.71 7.77
N MET A 136 -10.30 -34.00 6.69
CA MET A 136 -10.54 -32.54 6.54
C MET A 136 -11.52 -32.18 5.41
N LYS A 137 -12.16 -33.17 4.78
CA LYS A 137 -13.13 -32.97 3.68
C LYS A 137 -14.38 -32.15 4.05
N LYS A 138 -14.75 -32.05 5.33
CA LYS A 138 -16.07 -31.47 5.71
C LYS A 138 -16.14 -29.93 5.75
N ARG A 139 -15.02 -29.19 5.76
CA ARG A 139 -15.04 -27.71 5.82
C ARG A 139 -14.68 -27.03 4.49
N ALA A 140 -13.81 -27.63 3.68
CA ALA A 140 -13.41 -27.08 2.38
C ALA A 140 -14.42 -27.37 1.26
N HIS A 141 -15.35 -28.32 1.46
CA HIS A 141 -16.31 -28.75 0.43
C HIS A 141 -17.65 -27.98 0.46
N THR A 142 -17.80 -27.01 1.36
CA THR A 142 -19.04 -26.22 1.50
C THR A 142 -18.93 -24.78 1.00
N GLN A 143 -17.73 -24.27 0.70
CA GLN A 143 -17.56 -22.94 0.10
C GLN A 143 -17.52 -23.05 -1.42
N ASN A 144 -18.38 -22.30 -2.10
CA ASN A 144 -18.40 -22.23 -3.56
C ASN A 144 -17.14 -21.48 -4.06
N GLU A 145 -16.64 -21.80 -5.25
CA GLU A 145 -15.46 -21.13 -5.83
C GLU A 145 -15.65 -19.61 -5.94
N HIS A 146 -16.89 -19.17 -6.23
CA HIS A 146 -17.25 -17.76 -6.25
C HIS A 146 -17.05 -17.05 -4.90
N GLU A 147 -17.36 -17.71 -3.77
CA GLU A 147 -17.19 -17.10 -2.44
C GLU A 147 -15.71 -16.92 -2.10
N LEU A 148 -14.87 -17.84 -2.58
CA LEU A 148 -13.42 -17.81 -2.39
C LEU A 148 -12.78 -16.71 -3.24
N ASP A 149 -13.28 -16.51 -4.46
CA ASP A 149 -12.89 -15.39 -5.29
C ASP A 149 -13.31 -14.06 -4.65
N ASP A 150 -14.54 -13.94 -4.14
CA ASP A 150 -14.99 -12.74 -3.44
C ASP A 150 -14.11 -12.41 -2.22
N GLN A 151 -13.72 -13.43 -1.42
CA GLN A 151 -12.80 -13.27 -0.29
C GLN A 151 -11.41 -12.76 -0.72
N LEU A 152 -10.87 -13.29 -1.82
CA LEU A 152 -9.60 -12.82 -2.37
C LEU A 152 -9.72 -11.38 -2.87
N HIS A 153 -10.79 -11.03 -3.59
CA HIS A 153 -10.99 -9.67 -4.09
C HIS A 153 -11.19 -8.66 -2.96
N GLU A 154 -11.92 -9.01 -1.90
CA GLU A 154 -12.06 -8.18 -0.71
C GLU A 154 -10.70 -7.93 -0.05
N TRP A 155 -9.90 -8.99 0.07
CA TRP A 155 -8.53 -8.90 0.57
C TRP A 155 -7.62 -8.00 -0.29
N VAL A 156 -7.73 -8.09 -1.61
CA VAL A 156 -7.00 -7.22 -2.57
C VAL A 156 -7.41 -5.76 -2.38
N ASN A 157 -8.71 -5.47 -2.28
CA ASN A 157 -9.19 -4.10 -2.08
C ASN A 157 -8.72 -3.52 -0.75
N MET A 158 -8.82 -4.28 0.35
CA MET A 158 -8.29 -3.87 1.66
C MET A 158 -6.79 -3.57 1.58
N THR A 159 -6.03 -4.42 0.88
CA THR A 159 -4.58 -4.24 0.73
C THR A 159 -4.27 -2.93 -0.01
N GLY A 160 -4.96 -2.65 -1.12
CA GLY A 160 -4.82 -1.40 -1.87
C GLY A 160 -5.18 -0.18 -1.02
N PHE A 161 -6.30 -0.24 -0.29
CA PHE A 161 -6.73 0.81 0.62
C PHE A 161 -5.68 1.12 1.70
N LEU A 162 -5.12 0.08 2.33
CA LEU A 162 -4.09 0.24 3.37
C LEU A 162 -2.80 0.85 2.82
N LEU A 163 -2.42 0.49 1.59
CA LEU A 163 -1.24 1.04 0.89
C LEU A 163 -1.43 2.50 0.50
N ALA A 164 -2.62 2.86 0.01
CA ALA A 164 -2.92 4.21 -0.46
C ALA A 164 -3.10 5.20 0.70
N LEU A 165 -3.80 4.80 1.77
CA LEU A 165 -4.17 5.67 2.89
C LEU A 165 -3.15 5.64 4.04
N GLY A 166 -2.12 4.78 4.00
CA GLY A 166 -1.23 4.56 5.15
C GLY A 166 -0.47 5.79 5.65
N SER A 167 -0.32 6.84 4.84
CA SER A 167 0.29 8.12 5.22
C SER A 167 -0.35 8.75 6.46
N VAL A 168 -1.67 8.61 6.63
CA VAL A 168 -2.43 9.20 7.75
C VAL A 168 -2.05 8.58 9.10
N CYS A 169 -1.43 7.40 9.08
CA CYS A 169 -0.98 6.67 10.27
C CYS A 169 0.52 6.84 10.55
N LEU A 170 1.23 7.67 9.78
CA LEU A 170 2.63 8.00 10.06
C LEU A 170 2.69 8.94 11.27
N VAL A 171 3.55 8.61 12.24
CA VAL A 171 3.80 9.50 13.37
C VAL A 171 4.80 10.57 12.91
N LYS A 172 4.35 11.84 12.82
CA LYS A 172 5.26 12.98 12.68
C LYS A 172 6.03 13.12 14.00
N SER A 173 7.22 12.51 14.08
CA SER A 173 8.08 12.64 15.27
C SER A 173 8.71 14.03 15.28
N GLU A 174 8.20 14.93 16.14
CA GLU A 174 8.88 16.20 16.44
C GLU A 174 10.00 16.04 17.47
N ARG A 175 10.18 14.85 18.04
CA ARG A 175 11.21 14.57 19.06
C ARG A 175 11.81 13.18 18.87
N SER A 176 13.01 13.19 18.32
CA SER A 176 13.93 12.05 18.30
C SER A 176 14.19 11.51 19.73
N SER A 177 13.78 10.28 20.03
CA SER A 177 14.54 9.33 20.88
C SER A 177 13.83 8.04 21.28
N ASP A 178 12.56 7.80 20.94
CA ASP A 178 11.91 6.52 21.26
C ASP A 178 11.56 5.75 19.98
N THR A 179 11.93 4.46 19.98
CA THR A 179 11.56 3.45 18.98
C THR A 179 10.04 3.27 18.99
N GLN A 180 9.32 4.25 18.47
CA GLN A 180 7.88 4.27 18.48
C GLN A 180 7.38 3.25 17.46
N TYR A 181 6.61 2.28 17.95
CA TYR A 181 5.88 1.34 17.13
C TYR A 181 5.03 2.10 16.11
N CYS A 182 5.37 1.94 14.82
CA CYS A 182 4.61 2.51 13.71
C CYS A 182 3.76 1.39 13.11
N PRO A 183 2.42 1.46 13.20
CA PRO A 183 1.52 0.46 12.60
C PRO A 183 1.77 0.25 11.10
N VAL A 184 2.18 1.31 10.39
CA VAL A 184 2.54 1.25 8.97
C VAL A 184 3.77 0.37 8.75
N THR A 185 4.82 0.52 9.57
CA THR A 185 6.01 -0.35 9.50
C THR A 185 5.65 -1.82 9.71
N GLU A 186 4.77 -2.09 10.68
CA GLU A 186 4.28 -3.45 10.92
C GLU A 186 3.51 -4.00 9.71
N PHE A 187 2.60 -3.21 9.14
CA PHE A 187 1.84 -3.58 7.94
C PHE A 187 2.77 -3.89 6.77
N ILE A 188 3.73 -3.02 6.47
CA ILE A 188 4.69 -3.22 5.38
C ILE A 188 5.53 -4.48 5.62
N SER A 189 5.98 -4.75 6.84
CA SER A 189 6.71 -5.98 7.18
C SER A 189 5.87 -7.24 6.90
N HIS A 190 4.60 -7.25 7.30
CA HIS A 190 3.70 -8.38 7.00
C HIS A 190 3.50 -8.54 5.49
N LEU A 191 3.33 -7.43 4.78
CA LEU A 191 3.07 -7.43 3.35
C LEU A 191 4.28 -7.94 2.55
N LEU A 192 5.50 -7.56 2.92
CA LEU A 192 6.72 -8.04 2.27
C LEU A 192 6.89 -9.57 2.40
N LYS A 193 6.51 -10.16 3.53
CA LYS A 193 6.54 -11.63 3.71
C LYS A 193 5.61 -12.36 2.74
N LEU A 194 4.53 -11.71 2.29
CA LEU A 194 3.58 -12.29 1.34
C LEU A 194 4.10 -12.35 -0.10
N LEU A 195 5.22 -11.66 -0.42
CA LEU A 195 5.88 -11.75 -1.72
C LEU A 195 6.43 -13.15 -2.04
N VAL A 196 6.50 -14.02 -1.04
CA VAL A 196 6.90 -15.44 -1.16
C VAL A 196 5.88 -16.36 -0.48
N CYS A 197 4.60 -15.98 -0.48
CA CYS A 197 3.54 -16.78 0.14
C CYS A 197 3.46 -18.18 -0.49
N ASN A 198 3.78 -19.20 0.30
CA ASN A 198 3.85 -20.59 -0.13
C ASN A 198 2.55 -21.34 0.22
N ASN A 199 1.48 -21.03 -0.51
CA ASN A 199 0.21 -21.75 -0.47
C ASN A 199 -0.16 -22.20 -1.88
N ASP A 200 -0.51 -23.48 -2.08
CA ASP A 200 -0.71 -24.02 -3.43
C ASP A 200 -1.92 -23.42 -4.16
N LYS A 201 -2.95 -22.98 -3.41
CA LYS A 201 -4.16 -22.42 -4.00
C LYS A 201 -4.02 -20.92 -4.23
N PHE A 202 -3.76 -20.17 -3.17
CA PHE A 202 -3.80 -18.70 -3.20
C PHE A 202 -2.42 -18.06 -3.30
N GLY A 203 -1.33 -18.80 -3.04
CA GLY A 203 0.03 -18.27 -3.02
C GLY A 203 0.40 -17.50 -4.28
N PRO A 204 0.22 -18.04 -5.50
CA PRO A 204 0.53 -17.32 -6.75
C PRO A 204 -0.27 -16.02 -6.92
N GLN A 205 -1.56 -16.03 -6.55
CA GLN A 205 -2.43 -14.85 -6.63
C GLN A 205 -2.01 -13.79 -5.60
N ILE A 206 -1.77 -14.20 -4.35
CA ILE A 206 -1.28 -13.33 -3.27
C ILE A 206 0.03 -12.66 -3.71
N GLN A 207 1.03 -13.45 -4.13
CA GLN A 207 2.32 -12.91 -4.55
C GLN A 207 2.18 -11.88 -5.69
N THR A 208 1.33 -12.18 -6.69
CA THR A 208 1.07 -11.28 -7.81
C THR A 208 0.40 -9.99 -7.36
N HIS A 209 -0.68 -10.08 -6.58
CA HIS A 209 -1.41 -8.91 -6.09
C HIS A 209 -0.57 -8.05 -5.15
N VAL A 210 0.18 -8.63 -4.22
CA VAL A 210 1.04 -7.86 -3.32
C VAL A 210 2.09 -7.09 -4.11
N LYS A 211 2.78 -7.79 -5.02
CA LYS A 211 3.80 -7.18 -5.87
C LYS A 211 3.23 -6.00 -6.67
N ASP A 212 2.08 -6.20 -7.32
CA ASP A 212 1.47 -5.16 -8.15
C ASP A 212 0.93 -4.00 -7.30
N LEU A 213 0.25 -4.28 -6.18
CA LEU A 213 -0.30 -3.23 -5.31
C LEU A 213 0.80 -2.41 -4.64
N VAL A 214 1.86 -3.03 -4.10
CA VAL A 214 2.98 -2.27 -3.49
C VAL A 214 3.65 -1.39 -4.54
N ALA A 215 3.80 -1.89 -5.76
CA ALA A 215 4.43 -1.17 -6.85
C ALA A 215 3.62 0.03 -7.35
N ASN A 216 2.29 -0.04 -7.33
CA ASN A 216 1.41 0.94 -7.98
C ASN A 216 0.58 1.79 -7.01
N GLU A 217 0.21 1.25 -5.85
CA GLU A 217 -0.77 1.85 -4.94
C GLU A 217 -0.18 2.41 -3.64
N LEU A 218 1.07 2.08 -3.33
CA LEU A 218 1.73 2.57 -2.12
C LEU A 218 1.89 4.08 -2.13
N ASN A 219 1.42 4.73 -1.06
CA ASN A 219 1.60 6.16 -0.84
C ASN A 219 3.10 6.52 -0.79
N PRO A 220 3.57 7.51 -1.56
CA PRO A 220 4.99 7.85 -1.62
C PRO A 220 5.60 8.27 -0.28
N ALA A 221 4.81 8.81 0.65
CA ALA A 221 5.26 9.12 2.01
C ALA A 221 5.76 7.88 2.79
N ILE A 222 5.43 6.67 2.34
CA ILE A 222 5.79 5.40 2.98
C ILE A 222 7.05 4.77 2.35
N TYR A 223 7.57 5.30 1.23
CA TYR A 223 8.77 4.75 0.57
C TYR A 223 10.00 4.63 1.47
N PRO A 224 10.31 5.60 2.36
CA PRO A 224 11.40 5.43 3.32
C PRO A 224 11.23 4.18 4.21
N ILE A 225 10.01 3.89 4.66
CA ILE A 225 9.70 2.70 5.46
C ILE A 225 9.86 1.45 4.60
N LEU A 226 9.29 1.43 3.39
CA LEU A 226 9.42 0.29 2.48
C LEU A 226 10.90 -0.05 2.22
N PHE A 227 11.72 0.95 1.88
CA PHE A 227 13.12 0.73 1.53
C PHE A 227 13.93 0.21 2.71
N GLU A 228 13.68 0.72 3.92
CA GLU A 228 14.35 0.21 5.12
C GLU A 228 13.89 -1.21 5.47
N GLN A 229 12.60 -1.52 5.36
CA GLN A 229 12.09 -2.87 5.60
C GLN A 229 12.65 -3.89 4.60
N ILE A 230 12.66 -3.57 3.30
CA ILE A 230 13.29 -4.44 2.29
C ILE A 230 14.77 -4.66 2.62
N LYS A 231 15.49 -3.60 2.98
CA LYS A 231 16.92 -3.71 3.33
C LYS A 231 17.16 -4.64 4.52
N LEU A 232 16.29 -4.65 5.52
CA LEU A 232 16.39 -5.56 6.68
C LEU A 232 16.07 -7.01 6.30
N ASP A 233 15.12 -7.21 5.39
CA ASP A 233 14.67 -8.54 4.93
C ASP A 233 15.59 -9.17 3.88
N VAL A 234 16.47 -8.38 3.23
CA VAL A 234 17.49 -8.88 2.28
C VAL A 234 18.63 -9.57 3.05
N ILE A 235 18.32 -10.71 3.65
CA ILE A 235 19.32 -11.69 4.10
C ILE A 235 19.57 -12.65 2.94
N VAL A 236 20.84 -12.74 2.51
CA VAL A 236 21.26 -13.59 1.39
C VAL A 236 21.07 -15.06 1.76
N ASN A 237 20.01 -15.68 1.22
CA ASN A 237 19.75 -17.11 1.25
C ASN A 237 19.11 -17.49 -0.11
N GLU A 238 19.46 -18.65 -0.68
CA GLU A 238 18.92 -19.16 -1.96
C GLU A 238 17.39 -19.28 -1.94
N VAL A 239 16.78 -19.41 -0.76
CA VAL A 239 15.33 -19.41 -0.54
C VAL A 239 14.65 -18.06 -0.88
N ASN A 240 15.43 -16.98 -0.99
CA ASN A 240 14.91 -15.62 -1.20
C ASN A 240 14.98 -15.11 -2.66
N THR A 241 15.31 -15.96 -3.64
CA THR A 241 15.48 -15.51 -5.03
C THR A 241 14.19 -14.93 -5.60
N GLN A 242 13.05 -15.56 -5.31
CA GLN A 242 11.73 -15.06 -5.70
C GLN A 242 11.38 -13.73 -5.03
N TYR A 243 11.75 -13.56 -3.75
CA TYR A 243 11.56 -12.32 -3.01
C TYR A 243 12.33 -11.17 -3.68
N ILE A 244 13.61 -11.40 -3.99
CA ILE A 244 14.47 -10.40 -4.62
C ILE A 244 13.99 -10.04 -6.03
N GLU A 245 13.54 -11.01 -6.81
CA GLU A 245 12.94 -10.74 -8.12
C GLU A 245 11.70 -9.84 -8.00
N ASN A 246 10.83 -10.11 -7.04
CA ASN A 246 9.64 -9.30 -6.79
C ASN A 246 10.00 -7.88 -6.30
N VAL A 247 11.00 -7.76 -5.43
CA VAL A 247 11.54 -6.46 -5.01
C VAL A 247 12.12 -5.66 -6.18
N ILE A 248 12.88 -6.30 -7.08
CA ILE A 248 13.42 -5.64 -8.28
C ILE A 248 12.29 -5.07 -9.14
N PHE A 249 11.20 -5.83 -9.30
CA PHE A 249 10.02 -5.35 -10.01
C PHE A 249 9.39 -4.13 -9.33
N ILE A 250 9.11 -4.21 -8.02
CA ILE A 250 8.51 -3.12 -7.23
C ILE A 250 9.37 -1.85 -7.36
N MET A 251 10.68 -1.97 -7.10
CA MET A 251 11.62 -0.86 -7.20
C MET A 251 11.61 -0.25 -8.60
N LYS A 252 11.57 -1.07 -9.65
CA LYS A 252 11.55 -0.57 -11.03
C LYS A 252 10.28 0.23 -11.32
N VAL A 253 9.11 -0.26 -10.90
CA VAL A 253 7.84 0.44 -11.12
C VAL A 253 7.82 1.78 -10.36
N ILE A 254 8.25 1.79 -9.08
CA ILE A 254 8.39 3.04 -8.31
C ILE A 254 9.33 4.01 -9.04
N MET A 255 10.47 3.53 -9.57
CA MET A 255 11.37 4.38 -10.34
C MET A 255 10.76 4.89 -11.66
N VAL A 256 9.81 4.20 -12.27
CA VAL A 256 9.19 4.64 -13.53
C VAL A 256 8.03 5.63 -13.31
N GLN A 257 7.20 5.41 -12.30
CA GLN A 257 5.93 6.14 -12.13
C GLN A 257 6.10 7.59 -11.66
N TYR A 258 7.15 7.89 -10.89
CA TYR A 258 7.27 9.15 -10.18
C TYR A 258 7.85 10.31 -10.98
N LYS A 259 7.37 10.50 -12.22
CA LYS A 259 7.79 11.59 -13.12
C LYS A 259 7.18 12.97 -12.79
N SER A 260 6.32 13.07 -11.79
CA SER A 260 5.58 14.30 -11.43
C SER A 260 6.02 14.89 -10.09
N ASP A 261 5.93 16.22 -9.98
CA ASP A 261 6.48 17.07 -8.89
C ASP A 261 6.20 16.57 -7.46
N GLU A 262 5.02 15.99 -7.18
CA GLU A 262 4.63 15.60 -5.80
C GLU A 262 5.38 14.39 -5.22
N GLY A 263 5.84 13.44 -6.04
CA GLY A 263 6.47 12.22 -5.52
C GLY A 263 7.98 12.11 -5.71
N GLY A 264 8.58 13.06 -6.46
CA GLY A 264 10.03 13.27 -6.45
C GLY A 264 10.52 13.72 -5.08
N GLU A 265 9.76 14.59 -4.39
CA GLU A 265 10.12 15.09 -3.05
C GLU A 265 10.29 13.96 -2.02
N HIS A 266 9.38 12.98 -2.00
CA HIS A 266 9.44 11.86 -1.07
C HIS A 266 10.56 10.86 -1.37
N LEU A 267 10.87 10.62 -2.66
CA LEU A 267 12.03 9.80 -3.04
C LEU A 267 13.36 10.49 -2.66
N GLY A 268 13.41 11.82 -2.74
CA GLY A 268 14.54 12.62 -2.27
C GLY A 268 14.73 12.61 -0.74
N GLN A 269 13.73 12.21 0.04
CA GLN A 269 13.84 12.19 1.51
C GLN A 269 14.60 10.98 2.06
N THR A 270 14.90 9.96 1.24
CA THR A 270 15.60 8.74 1.67
C THR A 270 16.75 8.37 0.75
N THR A 271 17.80 7.76 1.31
CA THR A 271 18.94 7.30 0.52
C THR A 271 18.67 5.92 -0.06
N ILE A 272 18.67 5.82 -1.38
CA ILE A 272 18.44 4.56 -2.09
C ILE A 272 19.71 3.67 -2.16
N GLU A 273 20.90 4.25 -1.99
CA GLU A 273 22.19 3.57 -2.17
C GLU A 273 22.31 2.26 -1.37
N PRO A 274 22.01 2.22 -0.06
CA PRO A 274 22.23 1.00 0.73
C PRO A 274 21.32 -0.15 0.28
N LEU A 275 20.05 0.15 -0.03
CA LEU A 275 19.09 -0.82 -0.53
C LEU A 275 19.55 -1.41 -1.86
N MET A 276 19.91 -0.56 -2.82
CA MET A 276 20.36 -1.01 -4.14
C MET A 276 21.64 -1.83 -4.07
N LEU A 277 22.57 -1.47 -3.19
CA LEU A 277 23.77 -2.28 -2.95
C LEU A 277 23.43 -3.65 -2.35
N SER A 278 22.43 -3.75 -1.45
CA SER A 278 21.96 -5.05 -0.93
C SER A 278 21.39 -5.93 -2.03
N ILE A 279 20.53 -5.39 -2.91
CA ILE A 279 19.95 -6.12 -4.05
C ILE A 279 21.05 -6.59 -5.01
N VAL A 280 21.95 -5.68 -5.40
CA VAL A 280 23.05 -5.98 -6.33
C VAL A 280 23.98 -7.04 -5.76
N ARG A 281 24.31 -6.95 -4.47
CA ARG A 281 25.13 -7.94 -3.79
C ARG A 281 24.46 -9.32 -3.78
N TYR A 282 23.16 -9.39 -3.54
CA TYR A 282 22.41 -10.65 -3.61
C TYR A 282 22.49 -11.26 -5.02
N VAL A 283 22.14 -10.48 -6.05
CA VAL A 283 22.08 -10.96 -7.44
C VAL A 283 23.44 -11.39 -7.98
N ARG A 284 24.54 -10.81 -7.48
CA ARG A 284 25.91 -11.25 -7.83
C ARG A 284 26.20 -12.69 -7.39
N TYR A 285 25.57 -13.18 -6.33
CA TYR A 285 25.75 -14.56 -5.86
C TYR A 285 24.92 -15.59 -6.63
N LEU A 286 23.99 -15.14 -7.48
CA LEU A 286 23.23 -16.05 -8.34
C LEU A 286 24.14 -16.67 -9.41
N GLY A 287 23.85 -17.91 -9.76
CA GLY A 287 24.58 -18.65 -10.78
C GLY A 287 24.27 -18.16 -12.19
N ASP A 288 24.55 -19.02 -13.17
CA ASP A 288 24.33 -18.72 -14.59
C ASP A 288 23.22 -19.59 -15.20
N GLU A 289 22.32 -20.08 -14.36
CA GLU A 289 21.11 -20.75 -14.82
C GLU A 289 20.18 -19.76 -15.55
N PRO A 290 19.32 -20.22 -16.47
CA PRO A 290 18.47 -19.32 -17.26
C PRO A 290 17.60 -18.37 -16.42
N ASP A 291 17.12 -18.81 -15.26
CA ASP A 291 16.31 -17.98 -14.37
C ASP A 291 17.17 -16.95 -13.59
N ASP A 292 18.39 -17.31 -13.20
CA ASP A 292 19.35 -16.38 -12.59
C ASP A 292 19.73 -15.26 -13.57
N ILE A 293 19.97 -15.60 -14.84
CA ILE A 293 20.26 -14.64 -15.91
C ILE A 293 19.09 -13.68 -16.12
N LYS A 294 17.84 -14.15 -16.03
CA LYS A 294 16.65 -13.27 -16.12
C LYS A 294 16.63 -12.27 -14.97
N ILE A 295 16.95 -12.68 -13.75
CA ILE A 295 17.00 -11.79 -12.58
C ILE A 295 18.14 -10.78 -12.73
N LYS A 296 19.35 -11.22 -13.13
CA LYS A 296 20.48 -10.35 -13.47
C LYS A 296 20.08 -9.28 -14.51
N THR A 297 19.37 -9.69 -15.56
CA THR A 297 18.85 -8.78 -16.60
C THR A 297 17.83 -7.78 -16.06
N LYS A 298 16.90 -8.22 -15.20
CA LYS A 298 15.92 -7.34 -14.54
C LYS A 298 16.61 -6.31 -13.64
N LEU A 299 17.64 -6.72 -12.91
CA LEU A 299 18.46 -5.81 -12.10
C LEU A 299 19.16 -4.76 -12.97
N CYS A 300 19.80 -5.15 -14.06
CA CYS A 300 20.44 -4.21 -14.98
C CYS A 300 19.44 -3.17 -15.51
N ASN A 301 18.23 -3.59 -15.83
CA ASN A 301 17.15 -2.69 -16.25
C ASN A 301 16.72 -1.73 -15.13
N LEU A 302 16.61 -2.20 -13.88
CA LEU A 302 16.34 -1.34 -12.73
C LEU A 302 17.44 -0.30 -12.54
N VAL A 303 18.72 -0.71 -12.55
CA VAL A 303 19.86 0.21 -12.42
C VAL A 303 19.86 1.25 -13.53
N LYS A 304 19.56 0.86 -14.78
CA LYS A 304 19.44 1.80 -15.90
C LYS A 304 18.36 2.85 -15.67
N VAL A 305 17.16 2.44 -15.25
CA VAL A 305 16.05 3.37 -14.97
C VAL A 305 16.41 4.29 -13.81
N MET A 306 16.91 3.76 -12.71
CA MET A 306 17.33 4.53 -11.54
C MET A 306 18.39 5.57 -11.91
N MET A 307 19.42 5.19 -12.66
CA MET A 307 20.49 6.12 -13.07
C MET A 307 20.01 7.18 -14.07
N SER A 308 18.99 6.88 -14.88
CA SER A 308 18.35 7.90 -15.73
C SER A 308 17.58 8.96 -14.95
N ARG A 309 17.32 8.71 -13.66
CA ARG A 309 16.60 9.58 -12.73
C ARG A 309 17.46 10.07 -11.57
N ARG A 310 18.78 10.00 -11.70
CA ARG A 310 19.70 10.29 -10.60
C ARG A 310 19.50 11.70 -10.00
N ASP A 311 19.06 12.67 -10.81
CA ASP A 311 18.90 14.05 -10.40
C ASP A 311 17.65 14.24 -9.49
N ASP A 312 16.70 13.29 -9.53
CA ASP A 312 15.51 13.23 -8.65
C ASP A 312 15.78 12.47 -7.34
N LEU A 313 16.96 11.86 -7.21
CA LEU A 313 17.29 10.91 -6.14
C LEU A 313 18.35 11.48 -5.21
N THR A 314 18.24 11.15 -3.92
CA THR A 314 19.23 11.55 -2.93
C THR A 314 20.35 10.52 -2.79
N PHE A 315 21.56 10.94 -3.16
CA PHE A 315 22.80 10.18 -2.99
C PHE A 315 23.70 10.84 -1.94
N ARG A 316 24.21 10.06 -0.98
CA ARG A 316 25.26 10.54 -0.06
C ARG A 316 26.64 10.47 -0.71
N GLN A 317 26.91 9.45 -1.51
CA GLN A 317 28.23 9.21 -2.13
C GLN A 317 28.06 8.65 -3.55
N GLU A 318 27.40 9.40 -4.44
CA GLU A 318 27.01 8.95 -5.79
C GLU A 318 28.18 8.32 -6.57
N MET A 319 29.33 8.99 -6.65
CA MET A 319 30.49 8.48 -7.39
C MET A 319 30.98 7.13 -6.85
N LYS A 320 31.01 6.98 -5.52
CA LYS A 320 31.42 5.71 -4.89
C LYS A 320 30.38 4.62 -5.10
N PHE A 321 29.10 4.98 -5.03
CA PHE A 321 28.00 4.07 -5.31
C PHE A 321 28.06 3.56 -6.75
N ARG A 322 28.24 4.44 -7.73
CA ARG A 322 28.38 4.09 -9.15
C ARG A 322 29.57 3.18 -9.42
N ASN A 323 30.73 3.47 -8.82
CA ASN A 323 31.91 2.61 -8.96
C ASN A 323 31.64 1.20 -8.43
N LYS A 324 30.96 1.07 -7.28
CA LYS A 324 30.54 -0.23 -6.75
C LYS A 324 29.54 -0.94 -7.67
N LEU A 325 28.55 -0.22 -8.21
CA LEU A 325 27.60 -0.81 -9.16
C LEU A 325 28.31 -1.40 -10.37
N VAL A 326 29.27 -0.66 -10.95
CA VAL A 326 30.08 -1.17 -12.07
C VAL A 326 30.83 -2.42 -11.64
N GLU A 327 31.58 -2.37 -10.53
CA GLU A 327 32.34 -3.52 -10.01
C GLU A 327 31.47 -4.77 -9.83
N TYR A 328 30.28 -4.60 -9.23
CA TYR A 328 29.36 -5.70 -9.02
C TYR A 328 28.80 -6.22 -10.35
N LEU A 329 28.34 -5.35 -11.25
CA LEU A 329 27.70 -5.76 -12.51
C LEU A 329 28.70 -6.34 -13.51
N THR A 330 29.93 -5.84 -13.59
CA THR A 330 30.97 -6.38 -14.49
C THR A 330 31.53 -7.72 -14.02
N GLY A 331 31.37 -8.06 -12.74
CA GLY A 331 31.70 -9.39 -12.22
C GLY A 331 30.53 -10.38 -12.24
N THR A 332 29.38 -9.97 -12.80
CA THR A 332 28.14 -10.78 -12.88
C THR A 332 27.77 -11.14 -14.33
N LEU A 333 28.36 -10.44 -15.31
CA LEU A 333 28.41 -10.77 -16.74
C LEU A 333 29.66 -11.61 -17.01
#